data_AF-G9I0K3-F1
#
_entry.id   AF-G9I0K3-F1
#
_cell.length_a   1.000
_cell.length_b   1.000
_cell.length_c   1.000
_cell.angle_alpha   90.00
_cell.angle_beta   90.00
_cell.angle_gamma   90.00
#
_symmetry.space_group_name_H-M   'P 1'
#
loop_
_entity.id
_entity.type
_entity.pdbx_description
1 polymer ?
#
loop_
_entity_poly.entity_id
_entity_poly.type
_entity_poly.pdbx_seq_one_letter_code
_entity_poly.pdbx_strand_id
1 'polypeptide(L)' 'WMADDQYNKDIRDKFNSEIADKFFNIDEINEIFNDYISGNSDNWRKIWMIYTFLVWYEIYFVKC' A
#
# COMPACT_ATOMS: atom_id res chain seq x y z
N TRP A 1 10.93 -8.39 7.19
CA TRP A 1 9.55 -8.85 7.41
C TRP A 1 8.61 -8.39 6.30
N MET A 2 8.70 -7.14 5.82
CA MET A 2 8.00 -6.66 4.60
C MET A 2 8.67 -7.07 3.27
N ALA A 3 9.86 -7.69 3.28
CA ALA A 3 10.56 -8.15 2.08
C ALA A 3 10.18 -9.60 1.68
N ASP A 4 9.09 -10.14 2.23
CA ASP A 4 8.58 -11.45 1.86
C ASP A 4 7.64 -11.27 0.65
N ASP A 5 7.88 -11.98 -0.44
CA ASP A 5 7.20 -11.75 -1.74
C ASP A 5 5.67 -11.80 -1.64
N GLN A 6 5.16 -12.61 -0.70
CA GLN A 6 3.73 -12.73 -0.45
C GLN A 6 3.13 -11.46 0.15
N TYR A 7 3.85 -10.77 1.04
CA TYR A 7 3.40 -9.51 1.65
C TYR A 7 3.44 -8.35 0.65
N ASN A 8 4.44 -8.35 -0.23
CA ASN A 8 4.56 -7.36 -1.30
C ASN A 8 3.39 -7.43 -2.29
N LYS A 9 2.89 -8.64 -2.56
CA LYS A 9 1.74 -8.84 -3.45
C LYS A 9 0.48 -8.19 -2.87
N ASP A 10 0.17 -8.44 -1.60
CA ASP A 10 -1.05 -7.90 -0.97
C ASP A 10 -1.03 -6.37 -0.91
N ILE A 11 0.13 -5.77 -0.60
CA ILE A 11 0.30 -4.31 -0.60
C ILE A 11 0.09 -3.75 -2.01
N ARG A 12 0.72 -4.36 -3.02
CA ARG A 12 0.60 -3.93 -4.42
C ARG A 12 -0.84 -4.03 -4.91
N ASP A 13 -1.55 -5.10 -4.59
CA ASP A 13 -2.95 -5.28 -4.97
C ASP A 13 -3.86 -4.23 -4.30
N LYS A 14 -3.57 -3.85 -3.04
CA LYS A 14 -4.28 -2.77 -2.34
C LYS A 14 -3.97 -1.39 -2.91
N PHE A 15 -2.71 -1.13 -3.24
CA PHE A 15 -2.29 0.15 -3.80
C PHE A 15 -2.86 0.37 -5.20
N ASN A 16 -3.22 -0.68 -5.93
CA ASN A 16 -3.87 -0.60 -7.24
C ASN A 16 -5.38 -0.88 -7.20
N SER A 17 -6.01 -0.68 -6.04
CA SER A 17 -7.46 -0.84 -5.86
C SER A 17 -8.23 0.45 -6.16
N GLU A 18 -9.52 0.32 -6.49
CA GLU A 18 -10.43 1.48 -6.66
C GLU A 18 -10.54 2.34 -5.39
N ILE A 19 -10.25 1.78 -4.21
CA ILE A 19 -10.23 2.53 -2.95
C ILE A 19 -8.97 3.40 -2.91
N ALA A 20 -7.83 2.88 -3.34
CA ALA A 20 -6.59 3.67 -3.39
C ALA A 20 -6.73 4.85 -4.37
N ASP A 21 -7.34 4.64 -5.53
CA ASP A 21 -7.55 5.68 -6.55
C ASP A 21 -8.43 6.84 -6.06
N LYS A 22 -9.31 6.59 -5.08
CA LYS A 22 -10.15 7.63 -4.47
C LYS A 22 -9.40 8.56 -3.52
N PHE A 23 -8.32 8.09 -2.91
CA PHE A 23 -7.68 8.80 -1.79
C PHE A 23 -6.20 9.14 -2.03
N PHE A 24 -5.55 8.48 -2.99
CA PHE A 24 -4.12 8.61 -3.24
C PHE A 24 -3.82 8.69 -4.74
N ASN A 25 -2.69 9.32 -5.07
CA ASN A 25 -2.12 9.21 -6.39
C ASN A 25 -1.45 7.84 -6.55
N ILE A 26 -2.01 6.99 -7.42
CA ILE A 26 -1.56 5.62 -7.66
C ILE A 26 -0.09 5.58 -8.10
N ASP A 27 0.33 6.51 -8.96
CA ASP A 27 1.70 6.53 -9.49
C ASP A 27 2.71 6.85 -8.37
N GLU A 28 2.41 7.82 -7.52
CA GLU A 28 3.29 8.22 -6.41
C GLU A 28 3.42 7.10 -5.35
N ILE A 29 2.31 6.46 -4.96
CA ILE A 29 2.39 5.39 -3.95
C ILE A 29 3.09 4.13 -4.49
N ASN A 30 2.98 3.87 -5.80
CA ASN A 30 3.74 2.81 -6.46
C ASN A 30 5.23 3.15 -6.57
N GLU A 31 5.60 4.40 -6.80
CA GLU A 31 7.00 4.86 -6.76
C GLU A 31 7.61 4.67 -5.37
N ILE A 32 6.91 5.10 -4.32
CA ILE A 32 7.32 4.91 -2.92
C ILE A 32 7.53 3.41 -2.61
N PHE A 33 6.65 2.55 -3.12
CA PHE A 33 6.75 1.10 -2.96
C PHE A 33 7.94 0.51 -3.73
N ASN A 34 8.18 0.95 -4.98
CA ASN A 34 9.31 0.53 -5.80
C ASN A 34 10.66 0.94 -5.18
N ASP A 35 10.76 2.14 -4.63
CA ASP A 35 11.92 2.59 -3.87
C ASP A 35 12.18 1.69 -2.67
N TYR A 36 11.13 1.32 -1.95
CA TYR A 36 11.25 0.44 -0.79
C TYR A 36 11.79 -0.95 -1.16
N ILE A 37 11.21 -1.60 -2.18
CA ILE A 37 11.66 -2.94 -2.61
C ILE A 37 13.05 -2.92 -3.26
N SER A 38 13.47 -1.80 -3.85
CA SER A 38 14.81 -1.64 -4.43
C SER A 38 15.92 -1.42 -3.39
N GLY A 39 15.57 -1.38 -2.09
CA GLY A 39 16.50 -1.36 -0.98
C GLY A 39 16.47 -0.08 -0.15
N ASN A 40 15.66 0.92 -0.52
CA ASN A 40 15.47 2.11 0.30
C ASN A 40 14.48 1.82 1.44
N SER A 41 14.99 1.22 2.51
CA SER A 41 14.15 0.76 3.61
C SER A 41 13.40 1.88 4.34
N ASP A 42 13.79 3.16 4.24
CA ASP A 42 13.19 4.27 4.99
C ASP A 42 11.71 4.55 4.65
N ASN A 43 11.25 4.14 3.46
CA ASN A 43 9.87 4.34 3.01
C ASN A 43 8.85 3.40 3.71
N TRP A 44 9.29 2.43 4.52
CA TRP A 44 8.42 1.43 5.15
C TRP A 44 7.26 2.04 5.96
N ARG A 45 7.50 3.17 6.65
CA ARG A 45 6.47 3.84 7.46
C ARG A 45 5.36 4.44 6.61
N LYS A 46 5.70 5.01 5.45
CA LYS A 46 4.73 5.57 4.50
C LYS A 46 3.85 4.45 3.94
N ILE A 47 4.48 3.37 3.49
CA ILE A 47 3.80 2.19 2.95
C ILE A 47 2.83 1.61 3.98
N TRP A 48 3.30 1.41 5.22
CA TRP A 48 2.48 0.87 6.30
C TRP A 48 1.24 1.73 6.59
N MET A 49 1.40 3.06 6.62
CA MET A 49 0.31 3.99 6.91
C MET A 49 -0.76 3.94 5.83
N ILE A 50 -0.35 3.97 4.55
CA ILE A 50 -1.27 3.90 3.40
C ILE A 50 -1.99 2.55 3.41
N TYR A 51 -1.26 1.44 3.55
CA TYR A 51 -1.84 0.10 3.59
C TYR A 51 -2.87 -0.05 4.72
N THR A 52 -2.52 0.40 5.92
CA THR A 52 -3.41 0.33 7.08
C THR A 52 -4.68 1.14 6.85
N PHE A 53 -4.58 2.36 6.30
CA PHE A 53 -5.73 3.17 5.94
C PHE A 53 -6.66 2.44 4.97
N LEU A 54 -6.13 1.86 3.89
CA LEU A 54 -6.92 1.15 2.89
C LEU A 54 -7.65 -0.06 3.49
N VAL A 55 -6.96 -0.85 4.32
CA VAL A 55 -7.55 -2.02 4.98
C VAL A 55 -8.70 -1.62 5.91
N TRP A 56 -8.50 -0.62 6.78
CA TRP A 56 -9.55 -0.18 7.70
C TRP A 56 -10.72 0.48 6.97
N TYR A 57 -10.45 1.21 5.88
CA TYR A 57 -11.49 1.78 5.05
C TYR A 57 -12.36 0.68 4.42
N GLU A 58 -11.73 -0.34 3.84
CA GLU A 58 -12.44 -1.50 3.28
C GLU A 58 -13.34 -2.18 4.35
N ILE A 59 -12.80 -2.39 5.56
CA ILE A 59 -13.51 -3.07 6.66
C ILE A 59 -14.72 -2.26 7.15
N TYR A 60 -14.57 -0.96 7.39
CA TYR A 60 -15.59 -0.15 8.08
C TYR A 60 -16.52 0.61 7.15
N PHE A 61 -16.14 0.84 5.89
CA PHE A 61 -16.90 1.68 4.97
C PHE A 61 -17.35 0.95 3.69
N VAL A 62 -16.78 -0.21 3.35
CA VAL A 62 -17.14 -0.96 2.13
C VAL A 62 -17.86 -2.27 2.44
N LYS A 63 -17.38 -3.07 3.40
CA LYS A 63 -17.94 -4.40 3.71
C LYS A 63 -19.25 -4.40 4.52
N CYS A 64 -19.84 -3.23 4.76
CA CYS A 64 -21.13 -3.10 5.46
C CYS A 64 -22.32 -3.48 4.58
#